data_AF-A0A9X7XZJ9-F1
#
_entry.id   AF-A0A9X7XZJ9-F1
#
_cell.length_a   1.000
_cell.length_b   1.000
_cell.length_c   1.000
_cell.angle_alpha   90.00
_cell.angle_beta   90.00
_cell.angle_gamma   90.00
#
_symmetry.space_group_name_H-M   'P 1'
#
loop_
_entity.id
_entity.type
_entity.pdbx_description
1 polymer ?
#
loop_
_entity_poly.entity_id
_entity_poly.type
_entity_poly.pdbx_seq_one_letter_code
_entity_poly.pdbx_strand_id
1 'polypeptide(L)'
;MENRRRRNDAAYFLIILTYILAVASHPSLISLIFLPVMILHAFTIDLILPKVLSRKIVTKDIGILAVNTIPYIYFFTSLILIPALAFLLSIVLSYTRSKILPQLVGTVGISLLYLPLVQIFGGINIVDLGVYLIWTTYTLTEAIYVEYKLPYRQVSIKQLRVSWLTSLVINVVSIIIFPLFILPLIEPTIRFMNPGGKLKAASQIKELGRKGLKRTILVFALLLAIILIHLLIF
;
A
#
# COMPACT_ATOMS: atom_id res chain seq x y z
N MET A 1 1.86 23.46 -24.40
CA MET A 1 1.28 23.09 -23.08
C MET A 1 2.11 21.94 -22.52
N GLU A 2 2.92 22.25 -21.51
CA GLU A 2 3.86 21.32 -20.91
C GLU A 2 3.10 20.14 -20.29
N ASN A 3 3.36 18.94 -20.81
CA ASN A 3 2.73 17.69 -20.43
C ASN A 3 3.26 17.27 -19.05
N ARG A 4 2.89 18.00 -17.99
CA ARG A 4 3.22 17.60 -16.61
C ARG A 4 2.48 16.30 -16.32
N ARG A 5 3.17 15.17 -16.55
CA ARG A 5 2.78 13.87 -15.99
C ARG A 5 2.53 14.09 -14.50
N ARG A 6 1.27 13.99 -14.07
CA ARG A 6 0.94 13.93 -12.64
C ARG A 6 1.48 12.61 -12.12
N ARG A 7 2.68 12.65 -11.53
CA ARG A 7 3.22 11.54 -10.75
C ARG A 7 2.28 11.25 -9.60
N ASN A 8 2.05 9.97 -9.31
CA ASN A 8 1.22 9.58 -8.18
C ASN A 8 2.07 9.56 -6.90
N ASP A 9 2.40 10.76 -6.39
CA ASP A 9 3.31 10.96 -5.26
C ASP A 9 2.91 10.13 -4.03
N ALA A 10 1.60 9.91 -3.82
CA ALA A 10 1.08 9.09 -2.72
C ALA A 10 1.40 7.59 -2.91
N ALA A 11 1.28 7.07 -4.13
CA ALA A 11 1.65 5.69 -4.42
C ALA A 11 3.16 5.47 -4.29
N TYR A 12 3.98 6.40 -4.80
CA TYR A 12 5.43 6.36 -4.62
C TYR A 12 5.82 6.37 -3.15
N PHE A 13 5.20 7.25 -2.36
CA PHE A 13 5.43 7.31 -0.92
C PHE A 13 5.10 5.97 -0.23
N LEU A 14 3.96 5.36 -0.57
CA LEU A 14 3.55 4.09 0.00
C LEU A 14 4.48 2.93 -0.43
N ILE A 15 4.94 2.91 -1.68
CA ILE A 15 5.94 1.94 -2.17
C ILE A 15 7.22 2.07 -1.35
N ILE A 16 7.72 3.30 -1.14
CA ILE A 16 8.94 3.55 -0.36
C ILE A 16 8.78 3.07 1.08
N LEU A 17 7.67 3.40 1.75
CA LEU A 17 7.44 2.93 3.13
C LEU A 17 7.36 1.41 3.21
N THR A 18 6.63 0.78 2.27
CA THR A 18 6.50 -0.68 2.20
C THR A 18 7.86 -1.35 1.98
N TYR A 19 8.68 -0.77 1.13
CA TYR A 19 10.03 -1.22 0.86
C TYR A 19 10.94 -1.09 2.08
N ILE A 20 10.90 0.06 2.78
CA ILE A 20 11.70 0.27 3.99
C ILE A 20 11.30 -0.73 5.08
N LEU A 21 10.01 -1.00 5.27
CA LEU A 21 9.57 -2.05 6.21
C LEU A 21 10.16 -3.42 5.84
N ALA A 22 10.15 -3.78 4.55
CA ALA A 22 10.69 -5.07 4.10
C ALA A 22 12.21 -5.17 4.29
N VAL A 23 12.96 -4.10 3.96
CA VAL A 23 14.41 -4.03 4.20
C VAL A 23 14.73 -4.11 5.69
N ALA A 24 13.96 -3.42 6.53
CA ALA A 24 14.17 -3.44 7.97
C ALA A 24 13.90 -4.82 8.57
N SER A 25 12.90 -5.55 8.06
CA SER A 25 12.64 -6.93 8.48
C SER A 25 13.78 -7.88 8.13
N HIS A 26 14.34 -7.77 6.91
CA HIS A 26 15.41 -8.64 6.42
C HIS A 26 16.49 -7.84 5.69
N PRO A 27 17.44 -7.25 6.41
CA PRO A 27 18.51 -6.48 5.81
C PRO A 27 19.50 -7.41 5.09
N SER A 28 19.38 -7.50 3.76
CA SER A 28 20.27 -8.32 2.94
C SER A 28 20.85 -7.55 1.75
N LEU A 29 21.97 -8.05 1.18
CA LEU A 29 22.53 -7.51 -0.05
C LEU A 29 21.53 -7.56 -1.22
N ILE A 30 20.66 -8.58 -1.24
CA ILE A 30 19.59 -8.72 -2.23
C ILE A 30 18.67 -7.49 -2.17
N SER A 31 18.32 -7.04 -0.96
CA SER A 31 17.49 -5.85 -0.81
C SER A 31 18.14 -4.63 -1.47
N LEU A 32 19.44 -4.37 -1.28
CA LEU A 32 20.12 -3.26 -1.95
C LEU A 32 20.13 -3.37 -3.48
N ILE A 33 20.32 -4.57 -4.02
CA ILE A 33 20.32 -4.83 -5.47
C ILE A 33 18.90 -4.73 -6.06
N PHE A 34 17.87 -4.99 -5.27
CA PHE A 34 16.47 -4.92 -5.70
C PHE A 34 15.95 -3.48 -5.81
N LEU A 35 16.60 -2.51 -5.15
CA LEU A 35 16.20 -1.10 -5.20
C LEU A 35 16.22 -0.53 -6.65
N PRO A 36 17.29 -0.68 -7.45
CA PRO A 36 17.29 -0.32 -8.87
C PRO A 36 16.14 -0.93 -9.67
N VAL A 37 15.81 -2.20 -9.41
CA VAL A 37 14.70 -2.91 -10.07
C VAL A 37 13.37 -2.24 -9.76
N MET A 38 13.12 -1.94 -8.49
CA MET A 38 11.91 -1.24 -8.06
C MET A 38 11.80 0.17 -8.65
N ILE A 39 12.91 0.91 -8.71
CA ILE A 39 12.96 2.24 -9.32
C ILE A 39 12.62 2.15 -10.81
N LEU A 40 13.26 1.24 -11.54
CA LEU A 40 13.00 1.00 -12.96
C LEU A 40 11.54 0.58 -13.20
N HIS A 41 10.99 -0.26 -12.32
CA HIS A 41 9.61 -0.67 -12.39
C HIS A 41 8.65 0.50 -12.21
N ALA A 42 8.90 1.34 -11.20
CA ALA A 42 8.05 2.48 -10.93
C ALA A 42 8.09 3.52 -12.07
N PHE A 43 9.25 3.74 -12.70
CA PHE A 43 9.34 4.58 -13.91
C PHE A 43 8.57 3.99 -15.09
N THR A 44 8.62 2.66 -15.25
CA THR A 44 7.92 1.94 -16.32
C THR A 44 6.41 2.06 -16.16
N ILE A 45 5.90 1.89 -14.94
CA ILE A 45 4.48 2.07 -14.64
C ILE A 45 4.03 3.50 -14.93
N ASP A 46 4.79 4.52 -14.53
CA ASP A 46 4.50 5.92 -14.84
C ASP A 46 4.45 6.22 -16.36
N LEU A 47 5.27 5.52 -17.14
CA LEU A 47 5.32 5.61 -18.59
C LEU A 47 4.11 4.94 -19.27
N ILE A 48 3.72 3.77 -18.77
CA ILE A 48 2.87 2.83 -19.51
C ILE A 48 1.43 2.79 -18.97
N LEU A 49 1.22 2.95 -17.67
CA LEU A 49 -0.10 2.90 -17.04
C LEU A 49 -1.11 3.90 -17.68
N PRO A 50 -0.76 5.16 -17.98
CA PRO A 50 -1.68 6.07 -18.66
C PRO A 50 -2.08 5.59 -20.06
N LYS A 51 -1.16 4.94 -20.78
CA LYS A 51 -1.42 4.37 -22.11
C LYS A 51 -2.30 3.13 -22.03
N VAL A 52 -2.08 2.28 -21.02
CA VAL A 52 -2.93 1.12 -20.71
C VAL A 52 -4.36 1.59 -20.42
N LEU A 53 -4.53 2.55 -19.50
CA LEU A 53 -5.85 3.07 -19.12
C LEU A 53 -6.55 3.81 -20.26
N SER A 54 -5.81 4.45 -21.16
CA SER A 54 -6.37 5.12 -22.35
C SER A 54 -6.49 4.22 -23.58
N ARG A 55 -6.15 2.93 -23.47
CA ARG A 55 -6.16 1.94 -24.57
C ARG A 55 -5.27 2.32 -25.76
N LYS A 56 -4.20 3.07 -25.50
CA LYS A 56 -3.23 3.54 -26.50
C LYS A 56 -1.88 2.83 -26.34
N ILE A 57 -1.89 1.56 -25.93
CA ILE A 57 -0.67 0.77 -25.79
C ILE A 57 -0.17 0.36 -27.18
N VAL A 58 1.13 0.52 -27.44
CA VAL A 58 1.78 0.05 -28.67
C VAL A 58 2.77 -1.08 -28.37
N THR A 59 3.21 -1.82 -29.39
CA THR A 59 4.17 -2.92 -29.27
C THR A 59 5.45 -2.54 -28.51
N LYS A 60 5.95 -1.31 -28.71
CA LYS A 60 7.10 -0.79 -27.95
C LYS A 60 6.84 -0.76 -26.43
N ASP A 61 5.63 -0.40 -26.01
CA ASP A 61 5.27 -0.36 -24.58
C ASP A 61 5.21 -1.77 -23.99
N ILE A 62 4.73 -2.75 -24.76
CA ILE A 62 4.75 -4.17 -24.38
C ILE A 62 6.20 -4.66 -24.20
N GLY A 63 7.11 -4.28 -25.10
CA GLY A 63 8.54 -4.59 -24.98
C GLY A 63 9.17 -4.02 -23.71
N ILE A 64 8.84 -2.77 -23.34
CA ILE A 64 9.34 -2.16 -22.10
C ILE A 64 8.80 -2.90 -20.87
N LEU A 65 7.52 -3.28 -20.85
CA LEU A 65 6.95 -4.11 -19.77
C LEU A 65 7.67 -5.46 -19.66
N ALA A 66 7.90 -6.14 -20.79
CA ALA A 66 8.57 -7.43 -20.83
C ALA A 66 10.00 -7.35 -20.25
N VAL A 67 10.79 -6.36 -20.68
CA VAL A 67 12.17 -6.16 -20.19
C VAL A 67 12.18 -5.86 -18.69
N ASN A 68 11.28 -4.99 -18.22
CA ASN A 68 11.12 -4.67 -16.80
C ASN A 68 10.66 -5.88 -15.95
N THR A 69 10.09 -6.91 -16.57
CA THR A 69 9.68 -8.13 -15.86
C THR A 69 10.85 -9.11 -15.66
N ILE A 70 11.92 -9.03 -16.47
CA ILE A 70 13.05 -9.96 -16.41
C ILE A 70 13.68 -10.10 -15.02
N PRO A 71 13.96 -9.01 -14.27
CA PRO A 71 14.55 -9.14 -12.93
C PRO A 71 13.67 -9.97 -11.98
N TYR A 72 12.34 -9.88 -12.12
CA TYR A 72 11.40 -10.60 -11.27
C TYR A 72 11.36 -12.11 -11.53
N ILE A 73 11.90 -12.59 -12.66
CA ILE A 73 12.06 -14.04 -12.92
C ILE A 73 13.07 -14.63 -11.93
N TYR A 74 14.17 -13.91 -11.67
CA TYR A 74 15.20 -14.35 -10.73
C TYR A 74 14.76 -14.26 -9.27
N PHE A 75 13.84 -13.34 -8.97
CA PHE A 75 13.30 -13.12 -7.63
C PHE A 75 11.86 -13.64 -7.49
N PHE A 76 11.50 -14.66 -8.28
CA PHE A 76 10.12 -15.14 -8.30
C PHE A 76 9.76 -15.83 -6.99
N THR A 77 8.64 -15.41 -6.41
CA THR A 77 7.94 -16.12 -5.33
C THR A 77 6.45 -16.16 -5.67
N SER A 78 5.79 -17.26 -5.31
CA SER A 78 4.34 -17.41 -5.51
C SER A 78 3.54 -16.29 -4.81
N LEU A 79 4.10 -15.67 -3.78
CA LEU A 79 3.49 -14.54 -3.07
C LEU A 79 3.38 -13.28 -3.93
N ILE A 80 4.17 -13.12 -4.99
CA ILE A 80 4.03 -12.00 -5.95
C ILE A 80 2.66 -12.05 -6.65
N LEU A 81 2.04 -13.23 -6.74
CA LEU A 81 0.72 -13.36 -7.34
C LEU A 81 -0.34 -12.60 -6.55
N ILE A 82 -0.18 -12.41 -5.23
CA ILE A 82 -1.16 -11.70 -4.39
C ILE A 82 -1.29 -10.22 -4.81
N PRO A 83 -0.23 -9.38 -4.77
CA PRO A 83 -0.32 -8.00 -5.26
C PRO A 83 -0.59 -7.96 -6.78
N ALA A 84 -0.07 -8.90 -7.58
CA ALA A 84 -0.34 -8.93 -9.02
C ALA A 84 -1.83 -9.12 -9.33
N LEU A 85 -2.50 -10.04 -8.63
CA LEU A 85 -3.95 -10.24 -8.73
C LEU A 85 -4.73 -9.02 -8.23
N ALA A 86 -4.26 -8.34 -7.18
CA ALA A 86 -4.87 -7.09 -6.73
C ALA A 86 -4.76 -6.00 -7.81
N PHE A 87 -3.58 -5.81 -8.42
CA PHE A 87 -3.43 -4.84 -9.51
C PHE A 87 -4.25 -5.23 -10.75
N LEU A 88 -4.30 -6.51 -11.11
CA LEU A 88 -5.16 -7.00 -12.20
C LEU A 88 -6.63 -6.76 -11.89
N LEU A 89 -7.07 -7.03 -10.67
CA LEU A 89 -8.43 -6.75 -10.21
C LEU A 89 -8.72 -5.25 -10.24
N SER A 90 -7.77 -4.40 -9.86
CA SER A 90 -7.89 -2.94 -9.97
C SER A 90 -8.12 -2.51 -11.43
N ILE A 91 -7.37 -3.09 -12.37
CA ILE A 91 -7.55 -2.85 -13.82
C ILE A 91 -8.93 -3.33 -14.26
N VAL A 92 -9.35 -4.55 -13.93
CA VAL A 92 -10.68 -5.08 -14.27
C VAL A 92 -11.79 -4.19 -13.71
N LEU A 93 -11.67 -3.79 -12.44
CA LEU A 93 -12.63 -2.91 -11.79
C LEU A 93 -12.67 -1.52 -12.42
N SER A 94 -11.58 -1.05 -13.04
CA SER A 94 -11.55 0.25 -13.72
C SER A 94 -12.50 0.33 -14.92
N TYR A 95 -12.91 -0.83 -15.45
CA TYR A 95 -13.95 -0.93 -16.48
C TYR A 95 -15.38 -0.92 -15.93
N THR A 96 -15.55 -1.01 -14.60
CA THR A 96 -16.87 -0.94 -13.97
C THR A 96 -17.30 0.51 -13.75
N ARG A 97 -18.59 0.72 -13.43
CA ARG A 97 -19.10 2.07 -13.09
C ARG A 97 -18.53 2.64 -11.78
N SER A 98 -17.87 1.81 -10.96
CA SER A 98 -17.33 2.24 -9.67
C SER A 98 -16.00 2.96 -9.84
N LYS A 99 -15.98 4.25 -9.48
CA LYS A 99 -14.76 5.07 -9.47
C LYS A 99 -13.92 4.92 -8.19
N ILE A 100 -14.35 4.08 -7.24
CA ILE A 100 -13.75 3.94 -5.91
C ILE A 100 -12.99 2.61 -5.81
N LEU A 101 -13.63 1.52 -6.21
CA LEU A 101 -13.08 0.16 -6.09
C LEU A 101 -11.71 -0.02 -6.76
N PRO A 102 -11.46 0.49 -7.99
CA PRO A 102 -10.15 0.37 -8.62
C PRO A 102 -9.05 1.03 -7.79
N GLN A 103 -9.35 2.21 -7.22
CA GLN A 103 -8.41 2.98 -6.42
C GLN A 103 -8.13 2.33 -5.07
N LEU A 104 -9.16 1.79 -4.41
CA LEU A 104 -8.99 1.04 -3.16
C LEU A 104 -8.11 -0.18 -3.38
N VAL A 105 -8.46 -1.03 -4.35
CA VAL A 105 -7.72 -2.27 -4.62
C VAL A 105 -6.29 -1.98 -5.09
N GLY A 106 -6.09 -0.95 -5.94
CA GLY A 106 -4.76 -0.55 -6.38
C GLY A 106 -3.88 -0.03 -5.25
N THR A 107 -4.46 0.73 -4.30
CA THR A 107 -3.71 1.23 -3.13
C THR A 107 -3.32 0.10 -2.18
N VAL A 108 -4.24 -0.84 -1.93
CA VAL A 108 -3.95 -2.04 -1.13
C VAL A 108 -2.95 -2.95 -1.84
N GLY A 109 -3.00 -3.05 -3.17
CA GLY A 109 -2.00 -3.76 -3.98
C GLY A 109 -0.56 -3.34 -3.68
N ILE A 110 -0.34 -2.07 -3.33
CA ILE A 110 0.99 -1.57 -2.94
C ILE A 110 1.41 -2.11 -1.58
N SER A 111 0.56 -2.06 -0.55
CA SER A 111 0.90 -2.59 0.78
C SER A 111 1.03 -4.12 0.78
N LEU A 112 0.31 -4.81 -0.11
CA LEU A 112 0.46 -6.25 -0.34
C LEU A 112 1.85 -6.64 -0.88
N LEU A 113 2.66 -5.70 -1.38
CA LEU A 113 4.04 -5.98 -1.79
C LEU A 113 4.97 -6.32 -0.62
N TYR A 114 4.60 -5.97 0.63
CA TYR A 114 5.47 -6.19 1.78
C TYR A 114 5.91 -7.66 1.93
N LEU A 115 4.96 -8.59 1.91
CA LEU A 115 5.22 -10.01 2.15
C LEU A 115 6.10 -10.67 1.06
N PRO A 116 5.85 -10.49 -0.25
CA PRO A 116 6.76 -11.01 -1.26
C PRO A 116 8.16 -10.37 -1.19
N LEU A 117 8.28 -9.08 -0.84
CA LEU A 117 9.60 -8.45 -0.67
C LEU A 117 10.39 -9.09 0.47
N VAL A 118 9.76 -9.27 1.63
CA VAL A 118 10.36 -9.97 2.78
C VAL A 118 10.80 -11.38 2.41
N GLN A 119 9.97 -12.13 1.69
CA GLN A 119 10.31 -13.48 1.23
C GLN A 119 11.53 -13.49 0.30
N ILE A 120 11.65 -12.50 -0.59
CA ILE A 120 12.81 -12.37 -1.51
C ILE A 120 14.08 -12.01 -0.73
N PHE A 121 13.98 -11.20 0.32
CA PHE A 121 15.15 -10.65 1.01
C PHE A 121 15.79 -11.60 2.02
N GLY A 122 15.03 -12.51 2.62
CA GLY A 122 15.56 -13.42 3.65
C GLY A 122 14.62 -14.54 4.09
N GLY A 123 13.32 -14.44 3.76
CA GLY A 123 12.30 -15.40 4.17
C GLY A 123 11.31 -14.79 5.16
N ILE A 124 10.14 -15.39 5.32
CA ILE A 124 9.08 -14.85 6.20
C ILE A 124 9.22 -15.39 7.61
N ASN A 125 9.24 -14.49 8.60
CA ASN A 125 9.06 -14.83 10.01
C ASN A 125 7.64 -14.48 10.50
N ILE A 126 7.34 -14.85 11.75
CA ILE A 126 6.01 -14.66 12.34
C ILE A 126 5.64 -13.19 12.57
N VAL A 127 6.63 -12.32 12.84
CA VAL A 127 6.43 -10.88 13.01
C VAL A 127 6.11 -10.21 11.67
N ASP A 128 6.72 -10.67 10.57
CA ASP A 128 6.42 -10.20 9.23
C ASP A 128 4.94 -10.41 8.88
N LEU A 129 4.34 -11.53 9.31
CA LEU A 129 2.90 -11.75 9.13
C LEU A 129 2.06 -10.70 9.89
N GLY A 130 2.46 -10.35 11.12
CA GLY A 130 1.80 -9.29 11.90
C GLY A 130 1.91 -7.91 11.24
N VAL A 131 3.11 -7.54 10.78
CA VAL A 131 3.35 -6.29 10.04
C VAL A 131 2.52 -6.26 8.76
N TYR A 132 2.52 -7.35 7.99
CA TYR A 132 1.74 -7.48 6.76
C TYR A 132 0.26 -7.24 7.00
N LEU A 133 -0.33 -7.90 8.00
CA LEU A 133 -1.76 -7.76 8.31
C LEU A 133 -2.10 -6.32 8.71
N ILE A 134 -1.33 -5.71 9.61
CA ILE A 134 -1.62 -4.35 10.07
C ILE A 134 -1.42 -3.35 8.94
N TRP A 135 -0.32 -3.45 8.19
CA TRP A 135 -0.01 -2.52 7.12
C TRP A 135 -1.05 -2.57 5.99
N THR A 136 -1.49 -3.76 5.61
CA THR A 136 -2.50 -3.95 4.55
C THR A 136 -3.88 -3.47 4.97
N THR A 137 -4.35 -3.86 6.16
CA THR A 137 -5.66 -3.47 6.69
C THR A 137 -5.75 -1.98 7.04
N TYR A 138 -4.67 -1.40 7.57
CA TYR A 138 -4.53 0.05 7.74
C TYR A 138 -4.64 0.78 6.41
N THR A 139 -3.87 0.35 5.39
CA THR A 139 -3.87 0.98 4.07
C THR A 139 -5.25 0.91 3.41
N LEU A 140 -5.93 -0.23 3.51
CA LEU A 140 -7.30 -0.39 3.02
C LEU A 140 -8.26 0.60 3.70
N THR A 141 -8.23 0.65 5.04
CA THR A 141 -9.14 1.50 5.80
C THR A 141 -8.84 2.98 5.60
N GLU A 142 -7.56 3.35 5.49
CA GLU A 142 -7.13 4.71 5.16
C GLU A 142 -7.63 5.14 3.78
N ALA A 143 -7.55 4.25 2.78
CA ALA A 143 -8.08 4.53 1.44
C ALA A 143 -9.61 4.74 1.50
N ILE A 144 -10.34 3.92 2.26
CA ILE A 144 -11.78 4.10 2.50
C ILE A 144 -12.05 5.42 3.25
N TYR A 145 -11.21 5.80 4.21
CA TYR A 145 -11.33 7.05 4.97
C TYR A 145 -11.19 8.28 4.06
N VAL A 146 -10.21 8.27 3.15
CA VAL A 146 -10.03 9.34 2.16
C VAL A 146 -11.27 9.45 1.28
N GLU A 147 -11.78 8.31 0.81
CA GLU A 147 -12.99 8.27 -0.02
C GLU A 147 -14.25 8.73 0.76
N TYR A 148 -14.37 8.41 2.04
CA TYR A 148 -15.41 8.95 2.93
C TYR A 148 -15.35 10.47 3.06
N LYS A 149 -14.14 11.03 3.18
CA LYS A 149 -13.95 12.47 3.41
C LYS A 149 -14.30 13.34 2.21
N LEU A 150 -14.23 12.79 1.00
CA LEU A 150 -14.55 13.52 -0.22
C LEU A 150 -16.08 13.74 -0.35
N PRO A 151 -16.56 14.99 -0.51
CA PRO A 151 -17.99 15.30 -0.49
C PRO A 151 -18.80 14.59 -1.59
N TYR A 152 -18.23 14.42 -2.79
CA TYR A 152 -18.90 13.81 -3.94
C TYR A 152 -18.90 12.27 -3.95
N ARG A 153 -18.25 11.63 -2.98
CA ARG A 153 -18.16 10.17 -2.91
C ARG A 153 -19.27 9.62 -2.02
N GLN A 154 -19.90 8.53 -2.44
CA GLN A 154 -20.99 7.89 -1.71
C GLN A 154 -20.49 6.84 -0.70
N VAL A 155 -19.38 7.12 -0.01
CA VAL A 155 -18.93 6.28 1.11
C VAL A 155 -19.56 6.81 2.39
N SER A 156 -20.18 5.92 3.15
CA SER A 156 -20.84 6.22 4.42
C SER A 156 -19.89 6.03 5.61
N ILE A 157 -20.18 6.71 6.72
CA ILE A 157 -19.45 6.51 7.98
C ILE A 157 -19.56 5.06 8.48
N LYS A 158 -20.69 4.40 8.21
CA LYS A 158 -20.89 2.99 8.57
C LYS A 158 -19.92 2.07 7.83
N GLN A 159 -19.72 2.28 6.52
CA GLN A 159 -18.76 1.49 5.74
C GLN A 159 -17.33 1.64 6.27
N LEU A 160 -16.92 2.87 6.61
CA LEU A 160 -15.61 3.10 7.22
C LEU A 160 -15.46 2.39 8.57
N ARG A 161 -16.44 2.53 9.47
CA ARG A 161 -16.40 1.90 10.80
C ARG A 161 -16.42 0.38 10.72
N VAL A 162 -17.28 -0.19 9.87
CA VAL A 162 -17.33 -1.64 9.65
C VAL A 162 -16.00 -2.13 9.08
N SER A 163 -15.45 -1.44 8.08
CA SER A 163 -14.13 -1.79 7.54
C SER A 163 -13.05 -1.78 8.61
N TRP A 164 -13.05 -0.79 9.52
CA TRP A 164 -12.07 -0.75 10.60
C TRP A 164 -12.29 -1.86 11.65
N LEU A 165 -13.55 -2.13 12.03
CA LEU A 165 -13.86 -3.21 12.96
C LEU A 165 -13.44 -4.57 12.38
N THR A 166 -13.69 -4.82 11.08
CA THR A 166 -13.19 -6.00 10.39
C THR A 166 -11.66 -6.05 10.39
N SER A 167 -11.00 -4.93 10.12
CA SER A 167 -9.53 -4.82 10.23
C SER A 167 -9.02 -5.17 11.63
N LEU A 168 -9.68 -4.70 12.70
CA LEU A 168 -9.30 -5.04 14.07
C LEU A 168 -9.43 -6.55 14.35
N VAL A 169 -10.54 -7.16 13.91
CA VAL A 169 -10.76 -8.61 14.07
C VAL A 169 -9.65 -9.41 13.37
N ILE A 170 -9.29 -9.03 12.15
CA ILE A 170 -8.19 -9.69 11.41
C ILE A 170 -6.86 -9.56 12.18
N ASN A 171 -6.59 -8.41 12.79
CA ASN A 171 -5.34 -8.14 13.51
C ASN A 171 -5.30 -8.71 14.93
N VAL A 172 -6.35 -9.36 15.42
CA VAL A 172 -6.29 -10.11 16.70
C VAL A 172 -5.16 -11.14 16.64
N VAL A 173 -4.98 -11.81 15.50
CA VAL A 173 -3.89 -12.77 15.28
C VAL A 173 -2.53 -12.11 15.45
N SER A 174 -2.33 -10.91 14.88
CA SER A 174 -1.08 -10.15 15.04
C SER A 174 -0.78 -9.85 16.51
N ILE A 175 -1.78 -9.44 17.29
CA ILE A 175 -1.60 -9.14 18.72
C ILE A 175 -1.25 -10.40 19.52
N ILE A 176 -1.87 -11.54 19.20
CA ILE A 176 -1.54 -12.82 19.85
C ILE A 176 -0.09 -13.22 19.57
N ILE A 177 0.38 -13.01 18.33
CA ILE A 177 1.77 -13.29 17.93
C ILE A 177 2.75 -12.41 18.70
N PHE A 178 2.53 -11.09 18.71
CA PHE A 178 3.42 -10.16 19.38
C PHE A 178 2.61 -8.98 19.95
N PRO A 179 2.37 -8.94 21.27
CA PRO A 179 1.44 -7.99 21.89
C PRO A 179 1.70 -6.51 21.59
N LEU A 180 2.94 -6.13 21.27
CA LEU A 180 3.29 -4.76 20.88
C LEU A 180 2.55 -4.28 19.62
N PHE A 181 2.02 -5.19 18.80
CA PHE A 181 1.16 -4.86 17.66
C PHE A 181 -0.14 -4.14 18.02
N ILE A 182 -0.52 -4.06 19.30
CA ILE A 182 -1.64 -3.21 19.72
C ILE A 182 -1.35 -1.71 19.48
N LEU A 183 -0.10 -1.28 19.61
CA LEU A 183 0.31 0.12 19.53
C LEU A 183 -0.06 0.79 18.19
N PRO A 184 0.29 0.24 17.01
CA PRO A 184 -0.08 0.82 15.72
C PRO A 184 -1.60 0.84 15.46
N LEU A 185 -2.42 0.15 16.26
CA LEU A 185 -3.87 0.09 16.10
C LEU A 185 -4.62 1.17 16.90
N ILE A 186 -4.00 1.78 17.91
CA ILE A 186 -4.66 2.73 18.82
C ILE A 186 -5.09 4.00 18.08
N GLU A 187 -4.16 4.69 17.42
CA GLU A 187 -4.48 5.95 16.71
C GLU A 187 -5.48 5.73 15.57
N PRO A 188 -5.30 4.72 14.69
CA PRO A 188 -6.30 4.40 13.68
C PRO A 188 -7.68 4.09 14.27
N THR A 189 -7.75 3.42 15.42
CA THR A 189 -9.04 3.15 16.09
C THR A 189 -9.75 4.41 16.51
N ILE A 190 -9.05 5.31 17.21
CA ILE A 190 -9.64 6.58 17.64
C ILE A 190 -10.13 7.37 16.41
N ARG A 191 -9.31 7.41 15.35
CA ARG A 191 -9.58 8.17 14.14
C ARG A 191 -10.73 7.60 13.29
N PHE A 192 -10.74 6.29 13.03
CA PHE A 192 -11.71 5.68 12.13
C PHE A 192 -13.06 5.42 12.81
N MET A 193 -13.08 5.27 14.14
CA MET A 193 -14.33 5.24 14.89
C MET A 193 -14.97 6.63 15.01
N ASN A 194 -14.15 7.69 15.08
CA ASN A 194 -14.60 9.07 15.17
C ASN A 194 -14.04 9.96 14.03
N PRO A 195 -14.42 9.68 12.76
CA PRO A 195 -13.78 10.32 11.61
C PRO A 195 -14.20 11.78 11.40
N GLY A 196 -15.23 12.28 12.09
CA GLY A 196 -15.84 13.60 11.86
C GLY A 196 -16.58 13.71 10.53
N GLY A 197 -17.00 14.93 10.16
CA GLY A 197 -17.76 15.20 8.93
C GLY A 197 -16.93 15.18 7.64
N LYS A 198 -17.59 15.18 6.48
CA LYS A 198 -16.96 15.33 5.16
C LYS A 198 -16.33 16.71 4.98
N LEU A 199 -15.40 16.82 4.04
CA LEU A 199 -14.78 18.10 3.69
C LEU A 199 -15.80 19.05 3.05
N LYS A 200 -15.72 20.33 3.39
CA LYS A 200 -16.58 21.39 2.87
C LYS A 200 -15.96 22.15 1.69
N ALA A 201 -14.63 22.17 1.59
CA ALA A 201 -13.90 22.91 0.56
C ALA A 201 -12.71 22.13 0.00
N ALA A 202 -12.37 22.37 -1.26
CA ALA A 202 -11.22 21.74 -1.93
C ALA A 202 -9.87 22.09 -1.28
N SER A 203 -9.75 23.28 -0.68
CA SER A 203 -8.56 23.69 0.08
C SER A 203 -8.26 22.74 1.26
N GLN A 204 -9.28 22.13 1.84
CA GLN A 204 -9.15 21.19 2.96
C GLN A 204 -8.60 19.83 2.52
N ILE A 205 -8.58 19.51 1.21
CA ILE A 205 -8.00 18.26 0.69
C ILE A 205 -6.49 18.22 0.94
N LYS A 206 -5.79 19.36 0.75
CA LYS A 206 -4.35 19.45 1.01
C LYS A 206 -4.03 19.27 2.48
N GLU A 207 -4.86 19.83 3.36
CA GLU A 207 -4.73 19.67 4.80
C GLU A 207 -5.02 18.24 5.25
N LEU A 208 -6.06 17.61 4.68
CA LEU A 208 -6.36 16.20 4.89
C LEU A 208 -5.17 15.32 4.52
N GLY A 209 -4.58 15.55 3.33
CA GLY A 209 -3.41 14.80 2.87
C GLY A 209 -2.20 14.95 3.81
N ARG A 210 -1.92 16.18 4.29
CA ARG A 210 -0.84 16.41 5.26
C ARG A 210 -1.09 15.73 6.61
N LYS A 211 -2.33 15.78 7.12
CA LYS A 211 -2.70 15.10 8.36
C LYS A 211 -2.62 13.58 8.20
N GLY A 212 -3.18 13.05 7.10
CA GLY A 212 -3.12 11.64 6.74
C GLY A 212 -1.68 11.14 6.67
N LEU A 213 -0.80 11.86 5.95
CA LEU A 213 0.63 11.56 5.86
C LEU A 213 1.29 11.41 7.24
N LYS A 214 1.06 12.36 8.15
CA LYS A 214 1.61 12.29 9.51
C LYS A 214 1.14 11.04 10.26
N ARG A 215 -0.13 10.65 10.09
CA ARG A 215 -0.68 9.44 10.72
C ARG A 215 -0.12 8.16 10.09
N THR A 216 0.05 8.14 8.77
CA THR A 216 0.69 7.02 8.07
C THR A 216 2.13 6.85 8.51
N ILE A 217 2.89 7.95 8.66
CA ILE A 217 4.26 7.93 9.19
C ILE A 217 4.27 7.40 10.62
N LEU A 218 3.30 7.77 11.47
CA LEU A 218 3.21 7.25 12.83
C LEU A 218 3.01 5.73 12.85
N VAL A 219 2.04 5.21 12.08
CA VAL A 219 1.80 3.75 11.99
C VAL A 219 3.04 3.05 11.44
N PHE A 220 3.65 3.58 10.38
CA PHE A 220 4.90 3.07 9.82
C PHE A 220 6.02 3.04 10.87
N ALA A 221 6.23 4.12 11.62
CA ALA A 221 7.28 4.20 12.62
C ALA A 221 7.06 3.20 13.77
N LEU A 222 5.81 2.97 14.17
CA LEU A 222 5.48 1.95 15.18
C LEU A 222 5.73 0.54 14.67
N LEU A 223 5.35 0.24 13.42
CA LEU A 223 5.65 -1.06 12.80
C LEU A 223 7.16 -1.27 12.65
N LEU A 224 7.89 -0.24 12.23
CA LEU A 224 9.34 -0.26 12.14
C LEU A 224 9.99 -0.50 13.51
N ALA A 225 9.52 0.19 14.55
CA ALA A 225 10.01 -0.02 15.91
C ALA A 225 9.76 -1.45 16.39
N ILE A 226 8.59 -2.02 16.09
CA ILE A 226 8.27 -3.42 16.43
C ILE A 226 9.24 -4.39 15.73
N ILE A 227 9.51 -4.19 14.44
CA ILE A 227 10.49 -4.99 13.68
C ILE A 227 11.87 -4.91 14.34
N LEU A 228 12.35 -3.70 14.62
CA LEU A 228 13.67 -3.49 15.22
C LEU A 228 13.77 -4.08 16.63
N ILE A 229 12.72 -3.94 17.44
CA ILE A 229 12.65 -4.55 18.77
C ILE A 229 12.71 -6.07 18.66
N HIS A 230 12.00 -6.67 17.71
CA HIS A 230 12.04 -8.11 17.49
C HIS A 230 13.46 -8.58 17.14
N LEU A 231 14.14 -7.90 16.21
CA LEU A 231 15.52 -8.21 15.79
C LEU A 231 16.58 -7.97 16.89
N LEU A 232 16.27 -7.15 17.90
CA LEU A 232 17.18 -6.92 19.02
C LEU A 232 17.02 -7.95 20.14
N ILE A 233 15.83 -8.54 20.27
CA ILE A 233 15.50 -9.49 21.33
C ILE A 233 15.76 -10.93 20.88
N PHE A 234 15.59 -11.23 19.58
CA PHE A 234 15.69 -12.56 18.98
C PHE A 234 16.70 -12.57 17.84
#